data_AF-A0A1A8MJ44-F1
#
_entry.id   AF-A0A1A8MJ44-F1
#
_cell.length_a   1.000
_cell.length_b   1.000
_cell.length_c   1.000
_cell.angle_alpha   90.00
_cell.angle_beta   90.00
_cell.angle_gamma   90.00
#
_symmetry.space_group_name_H-M   'P 1'
#
loop_
_entity.id
_entity.type
_entity.pdbx_description
1 polymer ?
#
loop_
_entity_poly.entity_id
_entity_poly.type
_entity_poly.pdbx_seq_one_letter_code
_entity_poly.pdbx_strand_id
1 'polypeptide(L)'
;NSSESDQLRPSDQSVSCRSGNRSLRVAENERRKKAEEPFVLALRYFSDVQTGTPVIGNDEFEKNLVLVERVAYSNGLSPEAISIMLEFAMSLRMGSSPCVRVLKCLLPSSVVPQEAVVRGVVWLNVGKMPVTTQVLFLKWVLTVFDMIDAKDQLRAVYGFIFSFITEENLCPFVCHLLYLLTRKESVRAFRVRKLMDLQSKLGRQPFLLHLLSLYKVFSPELVALSVPSRVKSGFKNHNSPWKVALAGVQRRNGAQIASAISLALPVGDGTSSRKRKHGHLQIPVLTSVTNKQPHTEQNSRKKLIPLVQIQSFDQLLKTMHQIELPAQMGSLLGSDVALQYLDCVQEESALLRLNFWLGCALQEEFLFGSDDDAAHILEETLQFLDKLLSAQHFLQEGFSSSDAFLYKFLNVWDGSLMRPQILGLLSNIPVIPALHLGKLLFEPLTQLFFTSSLFFKCGLMECLNSMLVKWLTWHSVYALEDDLDISLGSHTSVNM
;
A
#
# COMPACT_ATOMS: atom_id res chain seq x y z
N ASN A 1 45.53 27.20 -82.21
CA ASN A 1 44.13 26.75 -82.09
C ASN A 1 43.41 27.60 -81.05
N SER A 2 42.78 28.69 -81.52
CA SER A 2 41.37 29.11 -81.28
C SER A 2 40.72 28.77 -79.92
N SER A 3 40.00 29.62 -79.17
CA SER A 3 39.51 31.03 -79.21
C SER A 3 38.90 31.27 -77.80
N GLU A 4 39.17 32.36 -77.08
CA GLU A 4 38.34 33.58 -76.89
C GLU A 4 36.93 33.43 -76.23
N SER A 5 36.67 34.30 -75.22
CA SER A 5 35.38 34.88 -74.78
C SER A 5 34.40 34.00 -73.95
N ASP A 6 33.54 34.46 -73.03
CA ASP A 6 33.15 35.79 -72.58
C ASP A 6 32.37 35.74 -71.23
N GLN A 7 32.18 36.92 -70.64
CA GLN A 7 31.35 37.23 -69.46
C GLN A 7 29.83 37.02 -69.66
N LEU A 8 29.06 36.75 -68.58
CA LEU A 8 27.87 37.53 -68.11
C LEU A 8 26.94 36.77 -67.13
N ARG A 9 26.40 37.53 -66.17
CA ARG A 9 25.36 37.22 -65.16
C ARG A 9 23.93 37.13 -65.79
N PRO A 10 22.84 37.19 -65.00
CA PRO A 10 22.18 36.13 -64.22
C PRO A 10 20.74 35.86 -64.73
N SER A 11 20.03 34.87 -64.20
CA SER A 11 18.56 34.90 -64.21
C SER A 11 17.95 34.25 -62.97
N ASP A 12 17.10 35.05 -62.34
CA ASP A 12 16.19 34.72 -61.26
C ASP A 12 15.33 33.50 -61.58
N GLN A 13 15.16 32.61 -60.60
CA GLN A 13 13.91 31.88 -60.27
C GLN A 13 14.22 30.68 -59.34
N SER A 14 14.26 30.89 -58.02
CA SER A 14 14.11 29.76 -57.08
C SER A 14 13.54 30.12 -55.70
N VAL A 15 12.98 31.33 -55.53
CA VAL A 15 12.45 31.77 -54.23
C VAL A 15 10.95 31.41 -54.04
N SER A 16 10.22 31.10 -55.13
CA SER A 16 8.77 30.84 -55.06
C SER A 16 8.41 29.45 -54.51
N CYS A 17 9.15 28.39 -54.84
CA CYS A 17 8.77 27.01 -54.47
C CYS A 17 9.04 26.63 -53.00
N ARG A 18 9.86 27.40 -52.27
CA ARG A 18 10.13 27.14 -50.84
C ARG A 18 9.07 27.73 -49.90
N SER A 19 8.32 28.75 -50.34
CA SER A 19 7.27 29.38 -49.54
C SER A 19 5.99 28.53 -49.50
N GLY A 20 5.59 27.94 -50.64
CA GLY A 20 4.39 27.09 -50.75
C GLY A 20 4.42 25.85 -49.86
N ASN A 21 5.58 25.19 -49.76
CA ASN A 21 5.73 23.98 -48.92
C ASN A 21 5.73 24.27 -47.41
N ARG A 22 6.11 25.49 -47.01
CA ARG A 22 6.04 25.92 -45.60
C ARG A 22 4.60 26.27 -45.22
N SER A 23 3.87 26.93 -46.12
CA SER A 23 2.43 27.24 -45.97
C SER A 23 1.57 25.98 -45.92
N LEU A 24 1.82 25.00 -46.81
CA LEU A 24 1.10 23.72 -46.80
C LEU A 24 1.40 22.88 -45.55
N ARG A 25 2.64 22.85 -45.07
CA ARG A 25 2.99 22.16 -43.81
C ARG A 25 2.42 22.86 -42.56
N VAL A 26 2.30 24.18 -42.57
CA VAL A 26 1.64 24.93 -41.50
C VAL A 26 0.13 24.73 -41.55
N ALA A 27 -0.50 24.76 -42.73
CA ALA A 27 -1.91 24.47 -42.91
C ALA A 27 -2.25 23.00 -42.60
N GLU A 28 -1.33 22.06 -42.85
CA GLU A 28 -1.49 20.65 -42.51
C GLU A 28 -1.22 20.38 -41.03
N ASN A 29 -0.26 21.08 -40.41
CA ASN A 29 -0.09 21.07 -38.95
C ASN A 29 -1.25 21.77 -38.22
N GLU A 30 -1.88 22.78 -38.82
CA GLU A 30 -3.11 23.39 -38.31
C GLU A 30 -4.33 22.48 -38.51
N ARG A 31 -4.41 21.74 -39.63
CA ARG A 31 -5.42 20.68 -39.82
C ARG A 31 -5.23 19.52 -38.83
N ARG A 32 -3.99 19.16 -38.50
CA ARG A 32 -3.68 18.18 -37.44
C ARG A 32 -3.93 18.72 -36.04
N LYS A 33 -3.81 20.03 -35.80
CA LYS A 33 -4.20 20.68 -34.54
C LYS A 33 -5.72 20.91 -34.41
N LYS A 34 -6.45 20.99 -35.52
CA LYS A 34 -7.93 21.11 -35.56
C LYS A 34 -8.66 19.77 -35.65
N ALA A 35 -7.99 18.70 -36.07
CA ALA A 35 -8.52 17.35 -35.96
C ALA A 35 -8.38 16.91 -34.50
N GLU A 36 -9.42 17.14 -33.71
CA GLU A 36 -9.52 16.56 -32.38
C GLU A 36 -9.23 15.05 -32.48
N GLU A 37 -8.31 14.54 -31.65
CA GLU A 37 -7.95 13.13 -31.71
C GLU A 37 -9.23 12.29 -31.65
N PRO A 38 -9.40 11.26 -32.50
CA PRO A 38 -10.62 10.46 -32.56
C PRO A 38 -11.10 9.95 -31.20
N PHE A 39 -10.17 9.74 -30.27
CA PHE A 39 -10.45 9.36 -28.88
C PHE A 39 -11.10 10.47 -28.05
N VAL A 40 -10.69 11.72 -28.21
CA VAL A 40 -11.28 12.88 -27.52
C VAL A 40 -12.72 13.10 -28.00
N LEU A 41 -12.98 12.94 -29.30
CA LEU A 41 -14.34 12.98 -29.86
C LEU A 41 -15.22 11.86 -29.28
N ALA A 42 -14.69 10.64 -29.17
CA ALA A 42 -15.41 9.54 -28.55
C ALA A 42 -15.73 9.80 -27.06
N LEU A 43 -14.80 10.39 -26.30
CA LEU A 43 -15.06 10.76 -24.90
C LEU A 43 -16.12 11.85 -24.77
N ARG A 44 -16.11 12.85 -25.66
CA ARG A 44 -17.15 13.91 -25.70
C ARG A 44 -18.54 13.32 -25.97
N TYR A 45 -18.63 12.38 -26.91
CA TYR A 45 -19.87 11.65 -27.15
C TYR A 45 -20.41 11.03 -25.84
N PHE A 46 -19.61 10.30 -25.07
CA PHE A 46 -20.05 9.68 -23.82
C PHE A 46 -20.39 10.69 -22.69
N SER A 47 -19.79 11.88 -22.72
CA SER A 47 -20.15 12.98 -21.82
C SER A 47 -21.55 13.52 -22.13
N ASP A 48 -21.85 13.71 -23.42
CA ASP A 48 -23.03 14.45 -23.90
C ASP A 48 -24.28 13.57 -24.10
N VAL A 49 -24.12 12.24 -24.13
CA VAL A 49 -25.24 11.29 -24.25
C VAL A 49 -26.30 11.55 -23.18
N GLN A 50 -27.56 11.67 -23.63
CA GLN A 50 -28.72 11.90 -22.78
C GLN A 50 -29.38 10.59 -22.35
N THR A 51 -30.19 10.65 -21.29
CA THR A 51 -30.96 9.50 -20.82
C THR A 51 -31.99 9.08 -21.86
N GLY A 52 -32.00 7.79 -22.23
CA GLY A 52 -32.97 7.23 -23.18
C GLY A 52 -32.46 7.07 -24.61
N THR A 53 -31.19 7.38 -24.89
CA THR A 53 -30.58 7.10 -26.20
C THR A 53 -30.56 5.59 -26.48
N PRO A 54 -31.05 5.13 -27.65
CA PRO A 54 -31.11 3.71 -27.97
C PRO A 54 -29.69 3.13 -28.18
N VAL A 55 -29.48 1.91 -27.66
CA VAL A 55 -28.24 1.13 -27.86
C VAL A 55 -28.32 0.32 -29.16
N ILE A 56 -29.46 -0.29 -29.44
CA ILE A 56 -29.65 -1.18 -30.59
C ILE A 56 -29.82 -0.32 -31.84
N GLY A 57 -28.98 -0.57 -32.86
CA GLY A 57 -28.99 0.17 -34.13
C GLY A 57 -28.26 1.52 -34.07
N ASN A 58 -27.48 1.78 -33.03
CA ASN A 58 -26.70 3.01 -32.89
C ASN A 58 -25.23 2.77 -33.27
N ASP A 59 -24.93 2.94 -34.55
CA ASP A 59 -23.59 2.72 -35.12
C ASP A 59 -22.55 3.70 -34.55
N GLU A 60 -22.96 4.91 -34.17
CA GLU A 60 -22.09 5.92 -33.58
C GLU A 60 -21.64 5.50 -32.17
N PHE A 61 -22.58 5.01 -31.35
CA PHE A 61 -22.27 4.43 -30.03
C PHE A 61 -21.27 3.27 -30.16
N GLU A 62 -21.55 2.33 -31.06
CA GLU A 62 -20.73 1.13 -31.21
C GLU A 62 -19.31 1.49 -31.69
N LYS A 63 -19.20 2.39 -32.68
CA LYS A 63 -17.92 2.87 -33.19
C LYS A 63 -17.09 3.58 -32.10
N ASN A 64 -17.71 4.47 -31.33
CA ASN A 64 -17.04 5.19 -30.25
C ASN A 64 -16.64 4.25 -29.10
N LEU A 65 -17.49 3.28 -28.74
CA LEU A 65 -17.19 2.33 -27.67
C LEU A 65 -16.05 1.38 -28.04
N VAL A 66 -16.05 0.84 -29.27
CA VAL A 66 -14.95 0.00 -29.78
C VAL A 66 -13.63 0.76 -29.80
N LEU A 67 -13.66 2.05 -30.13
CA LEU A 67 -12.47 2.91 -30.08
C LEU A 67 -11.95 3.03 -28.64
N VAL A 68 -12.83 3.31 -27.66
CA VAL A 68 -12.47 3.41 -26.25
C VAL A 68 -11.92 2.07 -25.72
N GLU A 69 -12.56 0.94 -26.06
CA GLU A 69 -12.08 -0.39 -25.70
C GLU A 69 -10.68 -0.66 -26.25
N ARG A 70 -10.45 -0.33 -27.52
CA ARG A 70 -9.14 -0.49 -28.17
C ARG A 70 -8.05 0.27 -27.42
N VAL A 71 -8.31 1.54 -27.08
CA VAL A 71 -7.36 2.39 -26.34
C VAL A 71 -7.13 1.86 -24.93
N ALA A 72 -8.20 1.42 -24.26
CA ALA A 72 -8.10 0.89 -22.90
C ALA A 72 -7.24 -0.37 -22.81
N TYR A 73 -7.36 -1.31 -23.75
CA TYR A 73 -6.56 -2.53 -23.76
C TYR A 73 -5.12 -2.32 -24.28
N SER A 74 -4.88 -1.32 -25.13
CA SER A 74 -3.54 -1.01 -25.65
C SER A 74 -2.70 -0.25 -24.62
N ASN A 75 -3.18 0.92 -24.19
CA ASN A 75 -2.42 1.91 -23.43
C ASN A 75 -3.03 2.22 -22.06
N GLY A 76 -4.26 1.77 -21.80
CA GLY A 76 -5.04 2.20 -20.64
C GLY A 76 -5.68 3.57 -20.86
N LEU A 77 -6.61 3.92 -19.98
CA LEU A 77 -7.37 5.17 -20.00
C LEU A 77 -6.70 6.22 -19.11
N SER A 78 -6.72 7.48 -19.54
CA SER A 78 -6.27 8.61 -18.71
C SER A 78 -7.22 8.84 -17.52
N PRO A 79 -6.79 9.58 -16.48
CA PRO A 79 -7.65 9.92 -15.35
C PRO A 79 -8.97 10.61 -15.78
N GLU A 80 -8.91 11.50 -16.75
CA GLU A 80 -10.07 12.21 -17.32
C GLU A 80 -11.00 11.24 -18.05
N ALA A 81 -10.44 10.36 -18.87
CA ALA A 81 -11.19 9.34 -19.58
C ALA A 81 -11.89 8.38 -18.61
N ILE A 82 -11.24 8.00 -17.50
CA ILE A 82 -11.89 7.20 -16.45
C ILE A 82 -13.04 7.95 -15.82
N SER A 83 -12.89 9.23 -15.51
CA SER A 83 -13.97 10.02 -14.91
C SER A 83 -15.20 10.05 -15.80
N ILE A 84 -15.02 10.34 -17.10
CA ILE A 84 -16.11 10.40 -18.07
C ILE A 84 -16.78 9.03 -18.25
N MET A 85 -15.97 8.00 -18.51
CA MET A 85 -16.48 6.66 -18.80
C MET A 85 -17.14 6.02 -17.58
N LEU A 86 -16.61 6.25 -16.38
CA LEU A 86 -17.22 5.76 -15.14
C LEU A 86 -18.54 6.47 -14.87
N GLU A 87 -18.63 7.79 -15.06
CA GLU A 87 -19.88 8.53 -14.92
C GLU A 87 -20.94 8.08 -15.92
N PHE A 88 -20.55 7.89 -17.19
CA PHE A 88 -21.43 7.33 -18.23
C PHE A 88 -21.94 5.94 -17.84
N ALA A 89 -21.04 5.04 -17.42
CA ALA A 89 -21.42 3.68 -17.05
C ALA A 89 -22.37 3.65 -15.85
N MET A 90 -22.04 4.40 -14.79
CA MET A 90 -22.78 4.35 -13.52
C MET A 90 -24.12 5.10 -13.58
N SER A 91 -24.27 6.07 -14.48
CA SER A 91 -25.53 6.80 -14.68
C SER A 91 -26.61 6.02 -15.44
N LEU A 92 -26.27 4.89 -16.08
CA LEU A 92 -27.19 4.01 -16.82
C LEU A 92 -28.04 4.73 -17.88
N ARG A 93 -27.54 5.84 -18.45
CA ARG A 93 -28.26 6.66 -19.43
C ARG A 93 -28.74 5.86 -20.65
N MET A 94 -28.00 4.81 -21.01
CA MET A 94 -28.29 3.89 -22.11
C MET A 94 -28.58 2.45 -21.62
N GLY A 95 -28.96 2.28 -20.36
CA GLY A 95 -29.27 0.97 -19.76
C GLY A 95 -28.04 0.20 -19.25
N SER A 96 -28.26 -1.05 -18.83
CA SER A 96 -27.27 -1.87 -18.11
C SER A 96 -26.22 -2.54 -18.99
N SER A 97 -26.54 -2.83 -20.26
CA SER A 97 -25.62 -3.50 -21.18
C SER A 97 -24.34 -2.69 -21.47
N PRO A 98 -24.42 -1.39 -21.85
CA PRO A 98 -23.24 -0.54 -21.99
C PRO A 98 -22.41 -0.43 -20.71
N CYS A 99 -23.07 -0.33 -19.55
CA CYS A 99 -22.40 -0.21 -18.26
C CYS A 99 -21.46 -1.40 -17.98
N VAL A 100 -21.95 -2.63 -18.16
CA VAL A 100 -21.15 -3.85 -17.95
C VAL A 100 -19.95 -3.88 -18.90
N ARG A 101 -20.14 -3.47 -20.15
CA ARG A 101 -19.08 -3.43 -21.17
C ARG A 101 -18.00 -2.41 -20.81
N VAL A 102 -18.40 -1.20 -20.43
CA VAL A 102 -17.48 -0.14 -20.00
C VAL A 102 -16.71 -0.55 -18.74
N LEU A 103 -17.38 -1.06 -17.70
CA LEU A 103 -16.71 -1.49 -16.47
C LEU A 103 -15.65 -2.58 -16.73
N LYS A 104 -15.88 -3.49 -17.70
CA LYS A 104 -14.91 -4.51 -18.10
C LYS A 104 -13.67 -3.95 -18.78
N CYS A 105 -13.79 -2.88 -19.56
CA CYS A 105 -12.65 -2.25 -20.23
C CYS A 105 -12.07 -1.05 -19.46
N LEU A 106 -12.58 -0.69 -18.28
CA LEU A 106 -12.12 0.46 -17.50
C LEU A 106 -10.73 0.22 -16.86
N LEU A 107 -9.68 0.30 -17.68
CA LEU A 107 -8.30 0.00 -17.30
C LEU A 107 -7.50 1.30 -17.12
N PRO A 108 -7.09 1.68 -15.90
CA PRO A 108 -6.29 2.89 -15.69
C PRO A 108 -4.88 2.77 -16.26
N SER A 109 -4.45 3.83 -16.96
CA SER A 109 -3.06 4.00 -17.42
C SER A 109 -2.13 4.46 -16.29
N SER A 110 -2.62 5.31 -15.38
CA SER A 110 -1.85 5.91 -14.28
C SER A 110 -2.63 5.91 -12.95
N VAL A 111 -3.30 7.00 -12.60
CA VAL A 111 -4.06 7.19 -11.37
C VAL A 111 -5.57 7.23 -11.64
N VAL A 112 -6.35 6.83 -10.64
CA VAL A 112 -7.81 6.92 -10.65
C VAL A 112 -8.22 8.10 -9.76
N PRO A 113 -8.92 9.12 -10.30
CA PRO A 113 -9.41 10.23 -9.48
C PRO A 113 -10.42 9.76 -8.42
N GLN A 114 -10.22 10.14 -7.15
CA GLN A 114 -11.14 9.77 -6.07
C GLN A 114 -12.56 10.28 -6.32
N GLU A 115 -12.69 11.46 -6.91
CA GLU A 115 -13.97 12.09 -7.26
C GLU A 115 -14.81 11.19 -8.18
N ALA A 116 -14.17 10.55 -9.16
CA ALA A 116 -14.84 9.63 -10.08
C ALA A 116 -15.42 8.42 -9.32
N VAL A 117 -14.64 7.86 -8.39
CA VAL A 117 -15.07 6.73 -7.55
C VAL A 117 -16.22 7.15 -6.62
N VAL A 118 -16.12 8.33 -6.01
CA VAL A 118 -17.17 8.88 -5.12
C VAL A 118 -18.46 9.10 -5.90
N ARG A 119 -18.42 9.71 -7.10
CA ARG A 119 -19.59 9.81 -7.98
C ARG A 119 -20.19 8.44 -8.31
N GLY A 120 -19.33 7.45 -8.58
CA GLY A 120 -19.77 6.07 -8.77
C GLY A 120 -20.52 5.50 -7.56
N VAL A 121 -20.03 5.75 -6.34
CA VAL A 121 -20.71 5.37 -5.09
C VAL A 121 -22.04 6.12 -4.92
N VAL A 122 -22.12 7.39 -5.30
CA VAL A 122 -23.39 8.14 -5.29
C VAL A 122 -24.41 7.47 -6.23
N TRP A 123 -24.01 7.07 -7.43
CA TRP A 123 -24.89 6.37 -8.37
C TRP A 123 -25.40 5.02 -7.85
N LEU A 124 -24.63 4.30 -7.03
CA LEU A 124 -25.12 3.08 -6.36
C LEU A 124 -26.35 3.36 -5.48
N ASN A 125 -26.44 4.54 -4.86
CA ASN A 125 -27.55 4.91 -3.98
C ASN A 125 -28.85 5.25 -4.74
N VAL A 126 -28.79 5.43 -6.06
CA VAL A 126 -29.96 5.82 -6.88
C VAL A 126 -30.91 4.63 -7.14
N GLY A 127 -30.50 3.40 -6.80
CA GLY A 127 -31.39 2.22 -6.77
C GLY A 127 -31.84 1.69 -8.14
N LYS A 128 -31.35 2.25 -9.25
CA LYS A 128 -31.72 1.86 -10.63
C LYS A 128 -30.85 0.73 -11.20
N MET A 129 -29.79 0.33 -10.50
CA MET A 129 -28.76 -0.54 -11.04
C MET A 129 -28.97 -2.01 -10.67
N PRO A 130 -28.87 -2.96 -11.63
CA PRO A 130 -28.88 -4.38 -11.31
C PRO A 130 -27.76 -4.76 -10.32
N VAL A 131 -28.05 -5.65 -9.37
CA VAL A 131 -27.11 -6.10 -8.33
C VAL A 131 -25.82 -6.65 -8.93
N THR A 132 -25.90 -7.36 -10.06
CA THR A 132 -24.72 -7.90 -10.77
C THR A 132 -23.76 -6.81 -11.22
N THR A 133 -24.29 -5.68 -11.70
CA THR A 133 -23.51 -4.51 -12.10
C THR A 133 -22.92 -3.78 -10.90
N GLN A 134 -23.67 -3.67 -9.80
CA GLN A 134 -23.16 -3.10 -8.55
C GLN A 134 -21.96 -3.91 -8.01
N VAL A 135 -22.07 -5.24 -8.01
CA VAL A 135 -20.97 -6.15 -7.67
C VAL A 135 -19.77 -5.94 -8.61
N LEU A 136 -20.01 -5.78 -9.91
CA LEU A 136 -18.96 -5.55 -10.91
C LEU A 136 -18.19 -4.27 -10.60
N PHE A 137 -18.90 -3.18 -10.29
CA PHE A 137 -18.30 -1.91 -9.90
C PHE A 137 -17.48 -2.04 -8.60
N LEU A 138 -18.01 -2.67 -7.55
CA LEU A 138 -17.26 -2.85 -6.30
C LEU A 138 -15.99 -3.71 -6.50
N LYS A 139 -16.06 -4.76 -7.33
CA LYS A 139 -14.89 -5.56 -7.72
C LYS A 139 -13.87 -4.72 -8.48
N TRP A 140 -14.32 -3.84 -9.37
CA TRP A 140 -13.45 -2.91 -10.09
C TRP A 140 -12.74 -1.96 -9.10
N VAL A 141 -13.49 -1.29 -8.21
CA VAL A 141 -12.93 -0.40 -7.17
C VAL A 141 -11.89 -1.12 -6.31
N LEU A 142 -12.19 -2.34 -5.84
CA LEU A 142 -11.24 -3.15 -5.07
C LEU A 142 -9.98 -3.52 -5.87
N THR A 143 -10.11 -3.68 -7.19
CA THR A 143 -8.96 -4.02 -8.06
C THR A 143 -8.06 -2.81 -8.29
N VAL A 144 -8.62 -1.61 -8.39
CA VAL A 144 -7.88 -0.37 -8.64
C VAL A 144 -7.64 0.45 -7.37
N PHE A 145 -7.95 -0.08 -6.19
CA PHE A 145 -7.93 0.65 -4.91
C PHE A 145 -6.59 1.34 -4.63
N ASP A 146 -5.49 0.66 -4.94
CA ASP A 146 -4.13 1.17 -4.77
C ASP A 146 -3.79 2.32 -5.74
N MET A 147 -4.49 2.39 -6.88
CA MET A 147 -4.30 3.40 -7.92
C MET A 147 -5.16 4.64 -7.71
N ILE A 148 -6.03 4.65 -6.69
CA ILE A 148 -6.84 5.82 -6.36
C ILE A 148 -5.94 6.89 -5.71
N ASP A 149 -5.89 8.07 -6.33
CA ASP A 149 -5.02 9.21 -6.02
C ASP A 149 -5.07 9.67 -4.55
N ALA A 150 -6.27 9.77 -4.00
CA ALA A 150 -6.55 10.09 -2.61
C ALA A 150 -7.75 9.27 -2.11
N LYS A 151 -7.93 9.21 -0.79
CA LYS A 151 -8.97 8.36 -0.18
C LYS A 151 -9.81 9.12 0.84
N ASP A 152 -9.62 10.41 0.98
CA ASP A 152 -10.23 11.19 2.06
C ASP A 152 -11.71 11.47 1.79
N GLN A 153 -12.10 11.73 0.54
CA GLN A 153 -13.51 11.87 0.18
C GLN A 153 -14.24 10.54 0.24
N LEU A 154 -13.56 9.46 -0.16
CA LEU A 154 -14.10 8.10 -0.06
C LEU A 154 -14.33 7.70 1.41
N ARG A 155 -13.45 8.15 2.32
CA ARG A 155 -13.64 8.03 3.78
C ARG A 155 -14.74 8.95 4.30
N ALA A 156 -14.92 10.15 3.74
CA ALA A 156 -16.01 11.04 4.13
C ALA A 156 -17.38 10.40 3.86
N VAL A 157 -17.51 9.65 2.75
CA VAL A 157 -18.73 8.89 2.42
C VAL A 157 -18.78 7.49 3.02
N TYR A 158 -17.91 7.16 3.99
CA TYR A 158 -17.87 5.85 4.65
C TYR A 158 -19.23 5.42 5.20
N GLY A 159 -20.02 6.35 5.73
CA GLY A 159 -21.39 6.07 6.20
C GLY A 159 -22.31 5.52 5.12
N PHE A 160 -22.24 6.06 3.90
CA PHE A 160 -23.02 5.60 2.75
C PHE A 160 -22.50 4.27 2.21
N ILE A 161 -21.19 4.05 2.23
CA ILE A 161 -20.64 2.73 1.87
C ILE A 161 -21.11 1.69 2.88
N PHE A 162 -21.13 2.05 4.17
CA PHE A 162 -21.56 1.18 5.26
C PHE A 162 -23.04 0.80 5.17
N SER A 163 -23.93 1.62 4.60
CA SER A 163 -25.34 1.21 4.47
C SER A 163 -25.53 0.01 3.53
N PHE A 164 -24.64 -0.22 2.57
CA PHE A 164 -24.73 -1.35 1.64
C PHE A 164 -24.37 -2.71 2.27
N ILE A 165 -23.93 -2.77 3.53
CA ILE A 165 -23.61 -4.06 4.19
C ILE A 165 -24.85 -4.93 4.41
N THR A 166 -26.06 -4.35 4.36
CA THR A 166 -27.32 -5.09 4.52
C THR A 166 -27.69 -5.87 3.26
N GLU A 167 -27.11 -5.52 2.11
CA GLU A 167 -27.34 -6.19 0.84
C GLU A 167 -26.48 -7.46 0.76
N GLU A 168 -27.10 -8.65 0.84
CA GLU A 168 -26.39 -9.93 0.94
C GLU A 168 -25.34 -10.15 -0.17
N ASN A 169 -25.69 -9.79 -1.40
CA ASN A 169 -24.81 -9.95 -2.57
C ASN A 169 -23.63 -8.97 -2.61
N LEU A 170 -23.79 -7.79 -2.00
CA LEU A 170 -22.74 -6.75 -1.95
C LEU A 170 -21.87 -6.90 -0.70
N CYS A 171 -22.45 -7.45 0.38
CA CYS A 171 -21.87 -7.51 1.70
C CYS A 171 -20.40 -7.97 1.72
N PRO A 172 -19.98 -9.04 1.00
CA PRO A 172 -18.57 -9.46 0.99
C PRO A 172 -17.62 -8.39 0.41
N PHE A 173 -18.03 -7.70 -0.66
CA PHE A 173 -17.23 -6.68 -1.35
C PHE A 173 -17.23 -5.36 -0.58
N VAL A 174 -18.38 -4.98 -0.03
CA VAL A 174 -18.53 -3.79 0.80
C VAL A 174 -17.70 -3.95 2.08
N CYS A 175 -17.75 -5.11 2.75
CA CYS A 175 -16.93 -5.36 3.93
C CYS A 175 -15.43 -5.26 3.62
N HIS A 176 -14.99 -5.76 2.45
CA HIS A 176 -13.60 -5.61 2.02
C HIS A 176 -13.23 -4.14 1.77
N LEU A 177 -14.09 -3.39 1.08
CA LEU A 177 -13.84 -1.96 0.82
C LEU A 177 -13.80 -1.16 2.13
N LEU A 178 -14.74 -1.45 3.05
CA LEU A 178 -14.77 -0.83 4.37
C LEU A 178 -13.52 -1.18 5.16
N TYR A 179 -13.05 -2.43 5.12
CA TYR A 179 -11.80 -2.84 5.78
C TYR A 179 -10.63 -1.97 5.32
N LEU A 180 -10.48 -1.74 4.02
CA LEU A 180 -9.42 -0.89 3.45
C LEU A 180 -9.57 0.60 3.78
N LEU A 181 -10.80 1.07 4.03
CA LEU A 181 -11.09 2.49 4.31
C LEU A 181 -11.15 2.83 5.80
N THR A 182 -11.26 1.83 6.67
CA THR A 182 -11.54 2.05 8.11
C THR A 182 -10.37 2.76 8.77
N ARG A 183 -10.68 3.86 9.45
CA ARG A 183 -9.82 4.54 10.43
C ARG A 183 -10.46 4.43 11.81
N LYS A 184 -9.69 4.73 12.87
CA LYS A 184 -10.19 4.77 14.25
C LYS A 184 -11.48 5.58 14.41
N GLU A 185 -11.57 6.74 13.75
CA GLU A 185 -12.73 7.63 13.78
C GLU A 185 -14.02 7.02 13.18
N SER A 186 -13.86 6.08 12.23
CA SER A 186 -14.97 5.39 11.57
C SER A 186 -15.59 4.31 12.46
N VAL A 187 -14.88 3.87 13.50
CA VAL A 187 -15.32 2.80 14.40
C VAL A 187 -16.23 3.41 15.47
N ARG A 188 -17.53 3.21 15.31
CA ARG A 188 -18.57 3.77 16.20
C ARG A 188 -19.46 2.64 16.72
N ALA A 189 -19.94 2.78 17.96
CA ALA A 189 -20.74 1.76 18.64
C ALA A 189 -21.98 1.29 17.85
N PHE A 190 -22.65 2.21 17.12
CA PHE A 190 -23.80 1.83 16.29
C PHE A 190 -23.42 0.96 15.08
N ARG A 191 -22.23 1.16 14.50
CA ARG A 191 -21.72 0.33 13.40
C ARG A 191 -21.31 -1.05 13.90
N VAL A 192 -20.67 -1.11 15.07
CA VAL A 192 -20.34 -2.37 15.73
C VAL A 192 -21.61 -3.17 16.00
N ARG A 193 -22.63 -2.56 16.63
CA ARG A 193 -23.94 -3.21 16.86
C ARG A 193 -24.54 -3.75 15.57
N LYS A 194 -24.55 -2.95 14.50
CA LYS A 194 -25.07 -3.39 13.19
C LYS A 194 -24.31 -4.57 12.60
N LEU A 195 -22.98 -4.61 12.74
CA LEU A 195 -22.15 -5.73 12.28
C LEU A 195 -22.41 -7.00 13.11
N MET A 196 -22.62 -6.86 14.42
CA MET A 196 -23.01 -7.97 15.29
C MET A 196 -24.39 -8.52 14.93
N ASP A 197 -25.36 -7.64 14.67
CA ASP A 197 -26.70 -8.03 14.23
C ASP A 197 -26.68 -8.76 12.87
N LEU A 198 -25.74 -8.40 11.99
CA LEU A 198 -25.56 -9.10 10.72
C LEU A 198 -24.87 -10.46 10.92
N GLN A 199 -23.89 -10.54 11.82
CA GLN A 199 -23.25 -11.81 12.16
C GLN A 199 -24.23 -12.79 12.81
N SER A 200 -25.16 -12.32 13.66
CA SER A 200 -26.17 -13.20 14.26
C SER A 200 -27.15 -13.77 13.22
N LYS A 201 -27.45 -13.01 12.16
CA LYS A 201 -28.32 -13.43 11.05
C LYS A 201 -27.63 -14.33 10.02
N LEU A 202 -26.43 -13.96 9.59
CA LEU A 202 -25.69 -14.61 8.49
C LEU A 202 -24.70 -15.67 8.97
N GLY A 203 -24.51 -15.78 10.29
CA GLY A 203 -23.50 -16.63 10.92
C GLY A 203 -22.08 -16.03 10.85
N ARG A 204 -21.09 -16.84 11.22
CA ARG A 204 -19.67 -16.47 11.28
C ARG A 204 -19.03 -16.40 9.89
N GLN A 205 -19.46 -15.44 9.09
CA GLN A 205 -18.91 -15.19 7.76
C GLN A 205 -17.51 -14.55 7.83
N PRO A 206 -16.55 -14.98 6.98
CA PRO A 206 -15.17 -14.50 7.05
C PRO A 206 -15.07 -12.98 6.79
N PHE A 207 -15.83 -12.44 5.84
CA PHE A 207 -15.81 -11.01 5.51
C PHE A 207 -16.29 -10.11 6.67
N LEU A 208 -17.27 -10.56 7.47
CA LEU A 208 -17.71 -9.85 8.67
C LEU A 208 -16.68 -9.96 9.79
N LEU A 209 -16.09 -11.15 9.97
CA LEU A 209 -15.08 -11.39 10.98
C LEU A 209 -13.84 -10.51 10.79
N HIS A 210 -13.36 -10.33 9.56
CA HIS A 210 -12.22 -9.44 9.29
C HIS A 210 -12.52 -7.97 9.59
N LEU A 211 -13.73 -7.49 9.26
CA LEU A 211 -14.09 -6.11 9.56
C LEU A 211 -14.26 -5.91 11.07
N LEU A 212 -14.87 -6.87 11.77
CA LEU A 212 -15.01 -6.85 13.22
C LEU A 212 -13.66 -6.97 13.95
N SER A 213 -12.73 -7.78 13.43
CA SER A 213 -11.38 -7.86 13.99
C SER A 213 -10.64 -6.54 13.85
N LEU A 214 -10.76 -5.87 12.70
CA LEU A 214 -10.20 -4.53 12.50
C LEU A 214 -10.83 -3.49 13.44
N TYR A 215 -12.15 -3.55 13.63
CA TYR A 215 -12.84 -2.67 14.58
C TYR A 215 -12.39 -2.93 16.03
N LYS A 216 -12.14 -4.19 16.40
CA LYS A 216 -11.60 -4.57 17.70
C LYS A 216 -10.20 -3.99 17.92
N VAL A 217 -9.34 -4.01 16.91
CA VAL A 217 -7.99 -3.40 16.98
C VAL A 217 -8.09 -1.90 17.26
N PHE A 218 -9.02 -1.19 16.62
CA PHE A 218 -9.17 0.26 16.82
C PHE A 218 -9.94 0.65 18.08
N SER A 219 -10.82 -0.22 18.59
CA SER A 219 -11.68 0.04 19.76
C SER A 219 -12.05 -1.26 20.47
N PRO A 220 -11.12 -1.82 21.29
CA PRO A 220 -11.33 -3.11 21.96
C PRO A 220 -12.54 -3.09 22.91
N GLU A 221 -12.77 -1.96 23.58
CA GLU A 221 -13.91 -1.68 24.47
C GLU A 221 -15.28 -1.93 23.82
N LEU A 222 -15.38 -1.70 22.51
CA LEU A 222 -16.65 -1.79 21.79
C LEU A 222 -16.94 -3.20 21.27
N VAL A 223 -15.92 -4.07 21.19
CA VAL A 223 -16.01 -5.39 20.57
C VAL A 223 -15.70 -6.46 21.61
N ALA A 224 -16.69 -6.74 22.47
CA ALA A 224 -16.61 -7.76 23.52
C ALA A 224 -16.47 -9.22 23.02
N LEU A 225 -16.50 -9.45 21.71
CA LEU A 225 -16.36 -10.79 21.15
C LEU A 225 -14.91 -11.31 21.28
N SER A 226 -14.81 -12.56 21.73
CA SER A 226 -13.68 -13.44 21.45
C SER A 226 -13.64 -13.75 19.94
N VAL A 227 -13.22 -12.78 19.14
CA VAL A 227 -12.90 -13.02 17.73
C VAL A 227 -11.75 -14.04 17.73
N PRO A 228 -11.86 -15.17 17.03
CA PRO A 228 -10.78 -16.14 16.96
C PRO A 228 -9.49 -15.43 16.53
N SER A 229 -8.40 -15.60 17.28
CA SER A 229 -7.10 -14.99 17.00
C SER A 229 -6.48 -15.45 15.66
N ARG A 230 -7.15 -16.36 14.94
CA ARG A 230 -6.75 -16.87 13.62
C ARG A 230 -7.95 -16.93 12.69
N VAL A 231 -8.11 -15.91 11.83
CA VAL A 231 -8.84 -16.09 10.57
C VAL A 231 -7.79 -16.38 9.51
N LYS A 232 -7.58 -17.68 9.21
CA LYS A 232 -6.50 -18.19 8.34
C LYS A 232 -6.59 -17.78 6.86
N SER A 233 -7.56 -16.95 6.48
CA SER A 233 -7.79 -16.56 5.10
C SER A 233 -8.24 -15.12 5.09
N GLY A 234 -7.34 -14.17 4.79
CA GLY A 234 -7.69 -12.77 4.58
C GLY A 234 -8.77 -12.61 3.50
N PHE A 235 -9.24 -11.37 3.27
CA PHE A 235 -10.19 -11.13 2.19
C PHE A 235 -9.65 -11.73 0.89
N LYS A 236 -10.43 -12.65 0.30
CA LYS A 236 -10.05 -13.26 -0.98
C LYS A 236 -9.83 -12.14 -1.96
N ASN A 237 -8.59 -12.04 -2.45
CA ASN A 237 -8.26 -11.24 -3.60
C ASN A 237 -9.18 -11.70 -4.73
N HIS A 238 -10.17 -10.91 -5.09
CA HIS A 238 -11.01 -11.20 -6.25
C HIS A 238 -10.08 -11.13 -7.46
N ASN A 239 -9.52 -12.27 -7.85
CA ASN A 239 -8.62 -12.41 -8.98
C ASN A 239 -9.44 -12.21 -10.24
N SER A 240 -9.66 -10.94 -10.57
CA SER A 240 -10.44 -10.52 -11.70
C SER A 240 -9.57 -10.50 -12.96
N PRO A 241 -10.14 -10.77 -14.16
CA PRO A 241 -9.49 -10.50 -15.45
C PRO A 241 -8.83 -9.10 -15.54
N TRP A 242 -9.31 -8.09 -14.81
CA TRP A 242 -8.66 -6.78 -14.74
C TRP A 242 -7.22 -6.85 -14.25
N LYS A 243 -6.86 -7.73 -13.29
CA LYS A 243 -5.49 -7.79 -12.78
C LYS A 243 -4.48 -8.18 -13.88
N VAL A 244 -4.85 -9.14 -14.74
CA VAL A 244 -3.99 -9.58 -15.85
C VAL A 244 -3.92 -8.51 -16.94
N ALA A 245 -5.06 -7.93 -17.32
CA ALA A 245 -5.13 -6.88 -18.33
C ALA A 245 -4.36 -5.61 -17.89
N LEU A 246 -4.56 -5.19 -16.65
CA LEU A 246 -3.90 -4.03 -16.04
C LEU A 246 -2.38 -4.24 -15.92
N ALA A 247 -1.94 -5.44 -15.50
CA ALA A 247 -0.52 -5.77 -15.50
C ALA A 247 0.09 -5.76 -16.90
N GLY A 248 -0.68 -6.10 -17.94
CA GLY A 248 -0.27 -5.99 -19.35
C GLY A 248 -0.12 -4.54 -19.80
N VAL A 249 -1.13 -3.69 -19.54
CA VAL A 249 -1.12 -2.25 -19.86
C VAL A 249 0.04 -1.56 -19.17
N GLN A 250 0.21 -1.78 -17.87
CA GLN A 250 1.25 -1.11 -17.11
C GLN A 250 2.67 -1.56 -17.50
N ARG A 251 2.85 -2.82 -17.95
CA ARG A 251 4.15 -3.27 -18.50
C ARG A 251 4.49 -2.56 -19.81
N ARG A 252 3.51 -2.38 -20.70
CA ARG A 252 3.71 -1.64 -21.97
C ARG A 252 4.03 -0.18 -21.73
N ASN A 253 3.29 0.47 -20.84
CA ASN A 253 3.54 1.88 -20.50
C ASN A 253 4.90 2.05 -19.81
N GLY A 254 5.29 1.12 -18.91
CA GLY A 254 6.62 1.12 -18.30
C GLY A 254 7.76 0.95 -19.32
N ALA A 255 7.58 0.09 -20.33
CA ALA A 255 8.56 -0.09 -21.41
C ALA A 255 8.66 1.13 -22.34
N GLN A 256 7.55 1.82 -22.61
CA GLN A 256 7.55 3.06 -23.40
C GLN A 256 8.20 4.23 -22.64
N ILE A 257 7.95 4.34 -21.33
CA ILE A 257 8.61 5.32 -20.46
C ILE A 257 10.11 5.06 -20.39
N ALA A 258 10.55 3.79 -20.29
CA ALA A 258 11.96 3.42 -20.36
C ALA A 258 12.61 3.78 -21.73
N SER A 259 11.89 3.65 -22.85
CA SER A 259 12.41 4.05 -24.17
C SER A 259 12.50 5.56 -24.37
N ALA A 260 11.61 6.34 -23.73
CA ALA A 260 11.61 7.80 -23.82
C ALA A 260 12.69 8.44 -22.95
N ILE A 261 13.07 7.79 -21.85
CA ILE A 261 14.08 8.28 -20.89
C ILE A 261 15.51 8.01 -21.37
N SER A 262 15.74 7.03 -22.25
CA SER A 262 17.08 6.67 -22.77
C SER A 262 17.76 7.72 -23.67
N LEU A 263 17.16 8.89 -23.91
CA LEU A 263 17.72 9.95 -24.76
C LEU A 263 18.14 11.23 -24.01
N ALA A 264 18.10 11.28 -22.68
CA ALA A 264 18.58 12.44 -21.93
C ALA A 264 19.37 12.06 -20.66
N LEU A 265 20.70 12.13 -20.81
CA LEU A 265 21.75 12.30 -19.79
C LEU A 265 22.17 11.09 -18.92
N PRO A 266 23.50 10.95 -18.64
CA PRO A 266 24.05 9.94 -17.75
C PRO A 266 24.27 10.45 -16.31
N VAL A 267 24.37 9.47 -15.39
CA VAL A 267 24.88 9.51 -14.00
C VAL A 267 23.85 9.79 -12.89
N GLY A 268 23.64 8.78 -12.04
CA GLY A 268 23.02 8.92 -10.72
C GLY A 268 22.10 7.76 -10.32
N ASP A 269 22.70 6.59 -10.10
CA ASP A 269 22.22 5.37 -9.43
C ASP A 269 20.72 5.27 -8.99
N GLY A 270 20.01 4.32 -9.61
CA GLY A 270 19.28 3.32 -8.83
C GLY A 270 17.78 3.50 -8.50
N THR A 271 17.00 4.37 -9.14
CA THR A 271 15.53 4.31 -8.95
C THR A 271 14.88 3.33 -9.93
N SER A 272 14.73 2.07 -9.52
CA SER A 272 13.78 1.15 -10.17
C SER A 272 12.62 0.87 -9.22
N SER A 273 11.52 1.59 -9.41
CA SER A 273 10.23 1.28 -8.80
C SER A 273 9.65 0.06 -9.50
N ARG A 274 10.13 -1.14 -9.16
CA ARG A 274 9.47 -2.39 -9.53
C ARG A 274 8.43 -2.72 -8.47
N LYS A 275 7.17 -2.78 -8.93
CA LYS A 275 6.06 -3.44 -8.25
C LYS A 275 6.54 -4.76 -7.64
N ARG A 276 6.55 -4.88 -6.33
CA ARG A 276 6.76 -6.16 -5.65
C ARG A 276 5.52 -6.47 -4.84
N LYS A 277 4.87 -7.55 -5.25
CA LYS A 277 3.63 -8.05 -4.68
C LYS A 277 3.88 -9.03 -3.52
N HIS A 278 5.15 -9.30 -3.19
CA HIS A 278 5.63 -10.09 -2.06
C HIS A 278 7.05 -9.56 -1.77
N GLY A 279 7.22 -8.83 -0.67
CA GLY A 279 8.44 -8.10 -0.34
C GLY A 279 8.17 -7.06 0.74
N HIS A 280 7.52 -7.48 1.82
CA HIS A 280 7.18 -6.59 2.94
C HIS A 280 8.39 -6.26 3.85
N LEU A 281 9.56 -6.82 3.53
CA LEU A 281 10.81 -6.68 4.30
C LEU A 281 11.68 -5.50 3.90
N GLN A 282 11.33 -4.76 2.83
CA GLN A 282 12.02 -3.52 2.54
C GLN A 282 11.59 -2.46 3.56
N ILE A 283 12.50 -2.12 4.47
CA ILE A 283 12.34 -0.98 5.39
C ILE A 283 12.02 0.25 4.54
N PRO A 284 10.81 0.82 4.67
CA PRO A 284 10.43 1.96 3.86
C PRO A 284 11.38 3.12 4.10
N VAL A 285 11.75 3.85 3.05
CA VAL A 285 12.58 5.05 3.22
C VAL A 285 11.78 6.11 3.99
N LEU A 286 12.40 6.74 5.00
CA LEU A 286 11.80 7.88 5.70
C LEU A 286 11.38 8.94 4.67
N THR A 287 10.08 9.09 4.46
CA THR A 287 9.51 9.97 3.43
C THR A 287 8.49 10.91 4.06
N SER A 288 8.62 12.21 3.78
CA SER A 288 7.72 13.21 4.37
C SER A 288 6.36 13.14 3.71
N VAL A 289 5.29 13.06 4.51
CA VAL A 289 3.90 13.06 4.00
C VAL A 289 3.52 14.43 3.40
N THR A 290 4.33 15.46 3.61
CA THR A 290 4.10 16.82 3.09
C THR A 290 4.95 17.13 1.87
N ASN A 291 4.57 16.61 0.70
CA ASN A 291 4.93 17.25 -0.56
C ASN A 291 3.74 18.11 -1.02
N LYS A 292 3.60 19.28 -0.41
CA LYS A 292 2.77 20.37 -0.93
C LYS A 292 3.67 21.61 -1.01
N GLN A 293 3.83 22.14 -2.21
CA GLN A 293 4.30 23.52 -2.40
C GLN A 293 3.43 24.48 -1.59
N PRO A 294 4.01 25.58 -1.07
CA PRO A 294 3.37 26.43 -0.08
C PRO A 294 2.45 27.43 -0.78
N HIS A 295 1.16 27.11 -0.88
CA HIS A 295 0.14 28.13 -1.14
C HIS A 295 -0.98 28.03 -0.11
N THR A 296 -0.81 28.89 0.90
CA THR A 296 -1.85 29.69 1.55
C THR A 296 -3.12 28.97 1.97
N GLU A 297 -3.14 28.36 3.16
CA GLU A 297 -4.32 28.44 4.04
C GLU A 297 -3.89 28.47 5.51
N GLN A 298 -4.21 29.59 6.14
CA GLN A 298 -3.89 29.93 7.51
C GLN A 298 -4.99 29.35 8.40
N ASN A 299 -4.77 28.13 8.90
CA ASN A 299 -5.59 27.57 9.97
C ASN A 299 -4.68 26.98 11.04
N SER A 300 -4.95 27.37 12.28
CA SER A 300 -4.20 27.16 13.51
C SER A 300 -4.04 25.69 13.92
N ARG A 301 -3.25 24.92 13.18
CA ARG A 301 -2.63 23.69 13.68
C ARG A 301 -1.16 24.00 13.92
N LYS A 302 -0.67 23.69 15.13
CA LYS A 302 0.77 23.77 15.47
C LYS A 302 1.54 23.13 14.32
N LYS A 303 2.49 23.87 13.70
CA LYS A 303 3.25 23.39 12.54
C LYS A 303 4.03 22.15 12.96
N LEU A 304 3.55 20.97 12.60
CA LEU A 304 4.29 19.74 12.86
C LEU A 304 5.35 19.56 11.77
N ILE A 305 6.56 19.18 12.18
CA ILE A 305 7.73 18.97 11.34
C ILE A 305 7.84 17.46 11.12
N PRO A 306 7.82 16.96 9.87
CA PRO A 306 8.04 15.55 9.60
C PRO A 306 9.41 15.12 10.10
N LEU A 307 9.50 13.98 10.79
CA LEU A 307 10.74 13.42 11.34
C LEU A 307 11.88 13.31 10.29
N VAL A 308 11.51 13.19 9.02
CA VAL A 308 12.39 13.11 7.84
C VAL A 308 13.26 14.36 7.64
N GLN A 309 12.81 15.52 8.13
CA GLN A 309 13.52 16.80 7.96
C GLN A 309 14.57 17.05 9.06
N ILE A 310 14.69 16.14 10.03
CA ILE A 310 15.59 16.26 11.16
C ILE A 310 16.84 15.43 10.87
N GLN A 311 17.93 16.12 10.58
CA GLN A 311 19.21 15.49 10.20
C GLN A 311 20.25 15.54 11.32
N SER A 312 19.95 16.21 12.44
CA SER A 312 20.87 16.36 13.57
C SER A 312 20.15 16.27 14.91
N PHE A 313 20.89 15.81 15.93
CA PHE A 313 20.40 15.67 17.29
C PHE A 313 20.01 17.02 17.93
N ASP A 314 20.75 18.10 17.66
CA ASP A 314 20.41 19.45 18.14
C ASP A 314 19.06 19.93 17.59
N GLN A 315 18.79 19.67 16.31
CA GLN A 315 17.52 19.98 15.68
C GLN A 315 16.39 19.13 16.27
N LEU A 316 16.64 17.85 16.56
CA LEU A 316 15.70 16.96 17.23
C LEU A 316 15.25 17.56 18.56
N LEU A 317 16.20 17.89 19.45
CA LEU A 317 15.92 18.44 20.78
C LEU A 317 15.07 19.73 20.72
N LYS A 318 15.38 20.62 19.77
CA LYS A 318 14.65 21.89 19.59
C LYS A 318 13.22 21.71 19.07
N THR A 319 12.94 20.60 18.38
CA THR A 319 11.68 20.37 17.68
C THR A 319 10.86 19.19 18.19
N MET A 320 11.31 18.47 19.22
CA MET A 320 10.67 17.26 19.77
C MET A 320 9.15 17.36 19.93
N HIS A 321 8.65 18.51 20.42
CA HIS A 321 7.24 18.76 20.69
C HIS A 321 6.39 19.04 19.44
N GLN A 322 7.00 19.07 18.26
CA GLN A 322 6.37 19.37 16.97
C GLN A 322 6.58 18.25 15.95
N ILE A 323 7.10 17.09 16.33
CA ILE A 323 7.45 16.05 15.35
C ILE A 323 6.20 15.27 14.89
N GLU A 324 6.02 15.15 13.58
CA GLU A 324 5.02 14.24 12.99
C GLU A 324 5.67 12.90 12.65
N LEU A 325 5.17 11.83 13.27
CA LEU A 325 5.59 10.46 13.00
C LEU A 325 5.11 9.97 11.62
N PRO A 326 5.93 9.21 10.88
CA PRO A 326 5.55 8.71 9.57
C PRO A 326 4.35 7.76 9.63
N ALA A 327 3.58 7.69 8.54
CA ALA A 327 2.53 6.69 8.40
C ALA A 327 3.12 5.27 8.32
N GLN A 328 4.28 5.13 7.67
CA GLN A 328 5.04 3.89 7.51
C GLN A 328 6.05 3.71 8.64
N MET A 329 5.58 3.17 9.77
CA MET A 329 6.40 3.03 10.99
C MET A 329 7.67 2.22 10.81
N GLY A 330 7.69 1.23 9.90
CA GLY A 330 8.90 0.44 9.63
C GLY A 330 10.12 1.28 9.22
N SER A 331 9.91 2.48 8.65
CA SER A 331 10.99 3.39 8.26
C SER A 331 11.88 3.83 9.42
N LEU A 332 11.34 3.85 10.66
CA LEU A 332 12.08 4.26 11.85
C LEU A 332 13.28 3.34 12.13
N LEU A 333 13.20 2.06 11.77
CA LEU A 333 14.27 1.07 11.97
C LEU A 333 15.54 1.41 11.16
N GLY A 334 15.42 2.26 10.13
CA GLY A 334 16.53 2.66 9.27
C GLY A 334 17.22 3.96 9.66
N SER A 335 16.85 4.59 10.78
CA SER A 335 17.39 5.90 11.18
C SER A 335 17.64 6.00 12.68
N ASP A 336 18.90 6.19 13.07
CA ASP A 336 19.30 6.31 14.48
C ASP A 336 18.63 7.50 15.18
N VAL A 337 18.49 8.65 14.48
CA VAL A 337 17.80 9.84 15.01
C VAL A 337 16.31 9.54 15.30
N ALA A 338 15.70 8.71 14.46
CA ALA A 338 14.31 8.29 14.66
C ALA A 338 14.16 7.33 15.85
N LEU A 339 15.13 6.44 16.05
CA LEU A 339 15.19 5.55 17.21
C LEU A 339 15.45 6.33 18.50
N GLN A 340 16.36 7.32 18.49
CA GLN A 340 16.59 8.24 19.62
C GLN A 340 15.32 8.99 20.01
N TYR A 341 14.56 9.48 19.02
CA TYR A 341 13.27 10.12 19.29
C TYR A 341 12.29 9.17 19.96
N LEU A 342 12.20 7.92 19.47
CA LEU A 342 11.30 6.91 20.01
C LEU A 342 11.64 6.57 21.47
N ASP A 343 12.93 6.44 21.77
CA ASP A 343 13.46 6.19 23.11
C ASP A 343 13.21 7.38 24.06
N CYS A 344 13.44 8.62 23.60
CA CYS A 344 13.27 9.81 24.43
C CYS A 344 11.80 10.16 24.73
N VAL A 345 10.90 9.97 23.77
CA VAL A 345 9.50 10.39 23.91
C VAL A 345 8.62 9.29 24.49
N GLN A 346 9.00 8.02 24.32
CA GLN A 346 8.27 6.84 24.80
C GLN A 346 6.76 6.90 24.51
N GLU A 347 6.39 7.42 23.34
CA GLU A 347 4.97 7.51 22.98
C GLU A 347 4.41 6.11 22.74
N GLU A 348 3.56 5.64 23.65
CA GLU A 348 2.96 4.29 23.60
C GLU A 348 2.27 4.01 22.24
N SER A 349 1.61 5.03 21.68
CA SER A 349 0.92 4.94 20.40
C SER A 349 1.88 4.65 19.22
N ALA A 350 3.10 5.21 19.27
CA ALA A 350 4.12 5.03 18.25
C ALA A 350 4.74 3.64 18.35
N LEU A 351 5.08 3.20 19.56
CA LEU A 351 5.63 1.88 19.86
C LEU A 351 4.66 0.77 19.45
N LEU A 352 3.36 0.92 19.74
CA LEU A 352 2.33 -0.03 19.33
C LEU A 352 2.21 -0.14 17.81
N ARG A 353 2.23 1.00 17.10
CA ARG A 353 2.15 1.00 15.63
C ARG A 353 3.40 0.38 14.98
N LEU A 354 4.58 0.59 15.56
CA LEU A 354 5.82 -0.03 15.10
C LEU A 354 5.81 -1.54 15.35
N ASN A 355 5.49 -1.99 16.56
CA ASN A 355 5.38 -3.40 16.91
C ASN A 355 4.33 -4.12 16.05
N PHE A 356 3.19 -3.49 15.79
CA PHE A 356 2.18 -4.06 14.90
C PHE A 356 2.72 -4.26 13.48
N TRP A 357 3.37 -3.23 12.90
CA TRP A 357 3.95 -3.33 11.56
C TRP A 357 5.02 -4.43 11.50
N LEU A 358 5.90 -4.48 12.50
CA LEU A 358 6.98 -5.46 12.60
C LEU A 358 6.44 -6.89 12.76
N GLY A 359 5.39 -7.07 13.57
CA GLY A 359 4.71 -8.35 13.74
C GLY A 359 4.07 -8.86 12.44
N CYS A 360 3.47 -7.97 11.64
CA CYS A 360 2.96 -8.32 10.31
C CYS A 360 4.09 -8.71 9.36
N ALA A 361 5.15 -7.89 9.27
CA ALA A 361 6.28 -8.13 8.36
C ALA A 361 6.99 -9.47 8.65
N LEU A 362 7.27 -9.77 9.93
CA LEU A 362 7.92 -11.02 10.34
C LEU A 362 7.04 -12.25 10.08
N GLN A 363 5.73 -12.15 10.35
CA GLN A 363 4.84 -13.31 10.19
C GLN A 363 4.57 -13.64 8.72
N GLU A 364 4.36 -12.64 7.87
CA GLU A 364 4.05 -12.86 6.44
C GLU A 364 5.17 -13.60 5.71
N GLU A 365 6.43 -13.31 6.05
CA GLU A 365 7.58 -13.79 5.27
C GLU A 365 8.09 -15.14 5.78
N PHE A 366 8.14 -15.33 7.11
CA PHE A 366 8.66 -16.57 7.71
C PHE A 366 7.60 -17.66 7.91
N LEU A 367 6.30 -17.33 7.96
CA LEU A 367 5.22 -18.32 8.18
C LEU A 367 4.33 -18.55 6.96
N PHE A 368 4.34 -17.66 5.97
CA PHE A 368 3.43 -17.70 4.81
C PHE A 368 4.10 -17.53 3.44
N GLY A 369 5.44 -17.48 3.36
CA GLY A 369 6.17 -17.36 2.11
C GLY A 369 5.97 -18.56 1.16
N SER A 370 5.73 -18.29 -0.13
CA SER A 370 5.71 -19.30 -1.20
C SER A 370 7.07 -19.42 -1.88
N ASP A 371 7.49 -20.64 -2.19
CA ASP A 371 8.81 -21.08 -2.69
C ASP A 371 9.32 -20.46 -4.02
N ASP A 372 8.60 -19.53 -4.63
CA ASP A 372 8.77 -19.21 -6.06
C ASP A 372 9.93 -18.23 -6.40
N ASP A 373 10.74 -17.76 -5.45
CA ASP A 373 11.96 -16.96 -5.73
C ASP A 373 12.94 -16.91 -4.51
N ALA A 374 13.33 -18.07 -3.98
CA ALA A 374 14.00 -18.20 -2.67
C ALA A 374 15.31 -17.41 -2.46
N ALA A 375 16.12 -17.19 -3.50
CA ALA A 375 17.47 -16.62 -3.33
C ALA A 375 17.47 -15.10 -3.08
N HIS A 376 16.69 -14.33 -3.85
CA HIS A 376 16.63 -12.87 -3.72
C HIS A 376 15.80 -12.45 -2.49
N ILE A 377 14.82 -13.28 -2.11
CA ILE A 377 14.03 -13.08 -0.89
C ILE A 377 14.93 -13.27 0.34
N LEU A 378 15.80 -14.29 0.35
CA LEU A 378 16.69 -14.55 1.48
C LEU A 378 17.65 -13.39 1.79
N GLU A 379 18.21 -12.75 0.76
CA GLU A 379 19.11 -11.60 0.93
C GLU A 379 18.37 -10.37 1.48
N GLU A 380 17.15 -10.12 1.02
CA GLU A 380 16.32 -9.02 1.52
C GLU A 380 15.87 -9.26 2.97
N THR A 381 15.52 -10.51 3.30
CA THR A 381 15.23 -10.93 4.68
C THR A 381 16.45 -10.75 5.57
N LEU A 382 17.65 -11.05 5.06
CA LEU A 382 18.90 -10.86 5.79
C LEU A 382 19.15 -9.40 6.12
N GLN A 383 19.07 -8.53 5.11
CA GLN A 383 19.23 -7.09 5.30
C GLN A 383 18.19 -6.52 6.27
N PHE A 384 16.95 -7.04 6.24
CA PHE A 384 15.91 -6.66 7.17
C PHE A 384 16.23 -7.06 8.61
N LEU A 385 16.59 -8.33 8.83
CA LEU A 385 16.93 -8.83 10.17
C LEU A 385 18.16 -8.14 10.74
N ASP A 386 19.18 -7.85 9.93
CA ASP A 386 20.37 -7.14 10.37
C ASP A 386 20.04 -5.70 10.81
N LYS A 387 19.14 -5.01 10.09
CA LYS A 387 18.66 -3.68 10.50
C LYS A 387 17.81 -3.75 11.76
N LEU A 388 16.97 -4.78 11.90
CA LEU A 388 16.18 -5.00 13.12
C LEU A 388 17.10 -5.23 14.33
N LEU A 389 18.13 -6.05 14.17
CA LEU A 389 19.14 -6.30 15.21
C LEU A 389 19.93 -5.03 15.54
N SER A 390 20.30 -4.25 14.54
CA SER A 390 20.98 -2.97 14.74
C SER A 390 20.11 -2.01 15.53
N ALA A 391 18.81 -1.94 15.23
CA ALA A 391 17.86 -1.12 15.97
C ALA A 391 17.67 -1.59 17.43
N GLN A 392 17.55 -2.91 17.66
CA GLN A 392 17.48 -3.47 19.02
C GLN A 392 18.77 -3.23 19.80
N HIS A 393 19.92 -3.35 19.16
CA HIS A 393 21.20 -3.05 19.78
C HIS A 393 21.33 -1.56 20.08
N PHE A 394 20.86 -0.68 19.20
CA PHE A 394 20.84 0.75 19.43
C PHE A 394 19.98 1.12 20.66
N LEU A 395 18.77 0.58 20.73
CA LEU A 395 17.82 0.82 21.83
C LEU A 395 18.19 0.06 23.11
N GLN A 396 19.08 -0.93 23.03
CA GLN A 396 19.36 -1.90 24.10
C GLN A 396 18.10 -2.65 24.59
N GLU A 397 17.03 -2.63 23.80
CA GLU A 397 15.74 -3.24 24.11
C GLU A 397 15.20 -4.05 22.91
N GLY A 398 14.48 -5.12 23.23
CA GLY A 398 13.75 -5.93 22.25
C GLY A 398 12.42 -5.30 21.83
N PHE A 399 11.84 -5.81 20.75
CA PHE A 399 10.48 -5.45 20.33
C PHE A 399 9.54 -6.59 20.69
N SER A 400 8.43 -6.32 21.35
CA SER A 400 7.47 -7.35 21.79
C SER A 400 6.91 -8.18 20.63
N SER A 401 6.78 -7.58 19.44
CA SER A 401 6.39 -8.29 18.23
C SER A 401 7.45 -9.28 17.74
N SER A 402 8.74 -8.98 17.94
CA SER A 402 9.84 -9.90 17.63
C SER A 402 9.81 -11.11 18.56
N ASP A 403 9.60 -10.89 19.85
CA ASP A 403 9.51 -11.97 20.85
C ASP A 403 8.33 -12.90 20.54
N ALA A 404 7.16 -12.31 20.30
CA ALA A 404 5.94 -13.04 19.94
C ALA A 404 6.09 -13.82 18.61
N PHE A 405 6.90 -13.32 17.68
CA PHE A 405 7.29 -14.03 16.47
C PHE A 405 8.20 -15.22 16.81
N LEU A 406 9.27 -15.01 17.57
CA LEU A 406 10.25 -16.05 17.92
C LEU A 406 9.59 -17.23 18.64
N TYR A 407 8.73 -16.97 19.64
CA TYR A 407 8.03 -18.05 20.35
C TYR A 407 7.20 -18.95 19.42
N LYS A 408 6.69 -18.41 18.31
CA LYS A 408 5.95 -19.19 17.31
C LYS A 408 6.90 -19.86 16.32
N PHE A 409 7.90 -19.11 15.85
CA PHE A 409 8.83 -19.54 14.81
C PHE A 409 9.73 -20.68 15.28
N LEU A 410 10.19 -20.68 16.54
CA LEU A 410 11.02 -21.75 17.09
C LEU A 410 10.39 -23.15 17.00
N ASN A 411 9.06 -23.24 17.00
CA ASN A 411 8.37 -24.54 16.87
C ASN A 411 8.40 -25.12 15.44
N VAL A 412 8.72 -24.30 14.44
CA VAL A 412 8.78 -24.69 13.02
C VAL A 412 10.17 -24.52 12.43
N TRP A 413 11.09 -23.90 13.16
CA TRP A 413 12.46 -23.64 12.72
C TRP A 413 13.31 -24.90 12.84
N ASP A 414 14.10 -25.19 11.80
CA ASP A 414 14.98 -26.35 11.69
C ASP A 414 16.43 -26.07 12.17
N GLY A 415 16.72 -24.84 12.61
CA GLY A 415 18.05 -24.42 13.04
C GLY A 415 19.01 -24.01 11.91
N SER A 416 18.60 -24.11 10.64
CA SER A 416 19.45 -23.84 9.48
C SER A 416 19.27 -22.41 8.96
N LEU A 417 18.02 -21.96 8.81
CA LEU A 417 17.67 -20.67 8.21
C LEU A 417 18.17 -19.50 9.08
N MET A 418 19.01 -18.64 8.50
CA MET A 418 19.43 -17.34 9.06
C MET A 418 19.86 -17.40 10.54
N ARG A 419 20.56 -18.47 10.87
CA ARG A 419 20.92 -18.82 12.24
C ARG A 419 21.57 -17.68 13.05
N PRO A 420 22.57 -16.94 12.53
CA PRO A 420 23.18 -15.85 13.29
C PRO A 420 22.15 -14.78 13.69
N GLN A 421 21.26 -14.42 12.76
CA GLN A 421 20.26 -13.40 12.99
C GLN A 421 19.17 -13.85 13.98
N ILE A 422 18.68 -15.07 13.83
CA ILE A 422 17.66 -15.63 14.75
C ILE A 422 18.22 -15.78 16.17
N LEU A 423 19.45 -16.31 16.31
CA LEU A 423 20.13 -16.37 17.60
C LEU A 423 20.39 -14.97 18.18
N GLY A 424 20.76 -14.00 17.33
CA GLY A 424 20.88 -12.60 17.73
C GLY A 424 19.59 -12.05 18.33
N LEU A 425 18.45 -12.30 17.68
CA LEU A 425 17.14 -11.84 18.16
C LEU A 425 16.73 -12.54 19.46
N LEU A 426 16.97 -13.85 19.57
CA LEU A 426 16.71 -14.61 20.81
C LEU A 426 17.51 -14.06 21.98
N SER A 427 18.74 -13.59 21.74
CA SER A 427 19.56 -13.01 22.79
C SER A 427 19.01 -11.69 23.36
N ASN A 428 18.02 -11.06 22.71
CA ASN A 428 17.38 -9.81 23.15
C ASN A 428 16.06 -10.02 23.89
N ILE A 429 15.62 -11.27 24.10
CA ILE A 429 14.35 -11.56 24.78
C ILE A 429 14.44 -11.10 26.24
N PRO A 430 13.46 -10.33 26.75
CA PRO A 430 13.43 -9.88 28.14
C PRO A 430 13.20 -11.03 29.11
N VAL A 431 13.47 -10.80 30.40
CA VAL A 431 13.17 -11.78 31.45
C VAL A 431 11.67 -12.01 31.51
N ILE A 432 11.24 -13.26 31.30
CA ILE A 432 9.84 -13.71 31.39
C ILE A 432 9.68 -14.74 32.52
N PRO A 433 8.45 -14.96 33.03
CA PRO A 433 8.23 -15.95 34.09
C PRO A 433 8.74 -17.33 33.67
N ALA A 434 9.42 -18.02 34.59
CA ALA A 434 10.12 -19.28 34.32
C ALA A 434 9.23 -20.36 33.66
N LEU A 435 7.94 -20.40 34.00
CA LEU A 435 6.96 -21.32 33.42
C LEU A 435 6.80 -21.12 31.90
N HIS A 436 6.80 -19.86 31.44
CA HIS A 436 6.69 -19.51 30.02
C HIS A 436 8.03 -19.72 29.30
N LEU A 437 9.14 -19.41 29.98
CA LEU A 437 10.48 -19.60 29.45
C LEU A 437 10.76 -21.06 29.09
N GLY A 438 10.39 -21.99 29.97
CA GLY A 438 10.52 -23.43 29.74
C GLY A 438 9.79 -23.89 28.48
N LYS A 439 8.51 -23.52 28.35
CA LYS A 439 7.62 -23.99 27.27
C LYS A 439 7.88 -23.31 25.93
N LEU A 440 8.09 -21.99 25.93
CA LEU A 440 8.15 -21.19 24.70
C LEU A 440 9.55 -21.12 24.10
N LEU A 441 10.60 -21.25 24.91
CA LEU A 441 11.99 -21.13 24.46
C LEU A 441 12.77 -22.44 24.66
N PHE A 442 12.89 -22.91 25.90
CA PHE A 442 13.82 -24.00 26.18
C PHE A 442 13.40 -25.34 25.60
N GLU A 443 12.11 -25.68 25.60
CA GLU A 443 11.62 -26.94 25.04
C GLU A 443 11.95 -27.06 23.52
N PRO A 444 11.59 -26.09 22.65
CA PRO A 444 12.00 -26.11 21.24
C PRO A 444 13.52 -26.09 21.04
N LEU A 445 14.24 -25.25 21.80
CA LEU A 445 15.71 -25.14 21.67
C LEU A 445 16.44 -26.40 22.12
N THR A 446 15.90 -27.12 23.10
CA THR A 446 16.47 -28.39 23.58
C THR A 446 16.33 -29.47 22.51
N GLN A 447 15.18 -29.55 21.84
CA GLN A 447 14.97 -30.47 20.72
C GLN A 447 15.96 -30.19 19.58
N LEU A 448 16.14 -28.91 19.23
CA LEU A 448 17.14 -28.49 18.24
C LEU A 448 18.57 -28.78 18.71
N PHE A 449 18.90 -28.57 19.98
CA PHE A 449 20.23 -28.84 20.52
C PHE A 449 20.60 -30.32 20.38
N PHE A 450 19.69 -31.26 20.70
CA PHE A 450 19.99 -32.68 20.60
C PHE A 450 20.14 -33.18 19.15
N THR A 451 19.44 -32.56 18.21
CA THR A 451 19.39 -32.98 16.80
C THR A 451 20.40 -32.27 15.89
N SER A 452 21.11 -31.26 16.40
CA SER A 452 21.96 -30.36 15.60
C SER A 452 23.46 -30.63 15.72
N SER A 453 24.22 -29.98 14.83
CA SER A 453 25.68 -30.06 14.77
C SER A 453 26.38 -29.36 15.94
N LEU A 454 27.64 -29.72 16.20
CA LEU A 454 28.47 -29.07 17.22
C LEU A 454 28.53 -27.54 17.06
N PHE A 455 28.60 -27.05 15.83
CA PHE A 455 28.64 -25.62 15.54
C PHE A 455 27.34 -24.91 15.93
N PHE A 456 26.17 -25.54 15.73
CA PHE A 456 24.91 -25.00 16.23
C PHE A 456 24.88 -24.96 17.76
N LYS A 457 25.35 -26.03 18.42
CA LYS A 457 25.42 -26.12 19.89
C LYS A 457 26.26 -24.99 20.48
N CYS A 458 27.43 -24.71 19.92
CA CYS A 458 28.28 -23.59 20.33
C CYS A 458 27.55 -22.25 20.15
N GLY A 459 26.94 -22.00 18.99
CA GLY A 459 26.21 -20.76 18.73
C GLY A 459 25.01 -20.58 19.66
N LEU A 460 24.29 -21.66 20.00
CA LEU A 460 23.20 -21.60 20.97
C LEU A 460 23.72 -21.28 22.38
N MET A 461 24.84 -21.88 22.80
CA MET A 461 25.46 -21.54 24.09
C MET A 461 25.88 -20.07 24.16
N GLU A 462 26.46 -19.53 23.10
CA GLU A 462 26.82 -18.11 23.01
C GLU A 462 25.58 -17.20 23.08
N CYS A 463 24.51 -17.57 22.37
CA CYS A 463 23.22 -16.89 22.44
C CYS A 463 22.66 -16.86 23.87
N LEU A 464 22.62 -18.00 24.54
CA LEU A 464 22.12 -18.11 25.91
C LEU A 464 22.99 -17.34 26.90
N ASN A 465 24.30 -17.36 26.71
CA ASN A 465 25.23 -16.57 27.54
C ASN A 465 25.00 -15.06 27.35
N SER A 466 24.85 -14.59 26.09
CA SER A 466 24.53 -13.20 25.78
C SER A 466 23.19 -12.76 26.41
N MET A 467 22.17 -13.61 26.31
CA MET A 467 20.88 -13.39 26.95
C MET A 467 21.02 -13.27 28.48
N LEU A 468 21.76 -14.18 29.11
CA LEU A 468 22.00 -14.17 30.56
C LEU A 468 22.74 -12.89 31.00
N VAL A 469 23.77 -12.47 30.25
CA VAL A 469 24.51 -11.24 30.55
C VAL A 469 23.57 -10.04 30.51
N LYS A 470 22.68 -9.92 29.52
CA LYS A 470 21.71 -8.82 29.44
C LYS A 470 20.70 -8.86 30.59
N TRP A 471 20.22 -10.04 30.97
CA TRP A 471 19.33 -10.19 32.12
C TRP A 471 20.01 -9.78 33.44
N LEU A 472 21.28 -10.15 33.62
CA LEU A 472 22.06 -9.76 34.79
C LEU A 472 22.32 -8.25 34.81
N THR A 473 22.64 -7.64 33.67
CA THR A 473 22.81 -6.19 33.54
C THR A 473 21.51 -5.45 33.81
N TRP A 474 20.38 -5.95 33.31
CA TRP A 474 19.06 -5.38 33.62
C TRP A 474 18.81 -5.47 35.13
N HIS A 475 18.99 -6.66 35.72
CA HIS A 475 18.81 -6.85 37.15
C HIS A 475 19.72 -5.97 38.00
N SER A 476 20.99 -5.75 37.60
CA SER A 476 21.92 -4.93 38.39
C SER A 476 21.55 -3.45 38.39
N VAL A 477 20.97 -2.93 37.30
CA VAL A 477 20.50 -1.54 37.22
C VAL A 477 19.26 -1.34 38.09
N TYR A 478 18.26 -2.23 37.99
CA TYR A 478 17.00 -2.09 38.73
C TYR A 478 17.07 -2.51 40.19
N ALA A 479 18.04 -3.33 40.60
CA ALA A 479 18.26 -3.67 42.00
C ALA A 479 18.91 -2.53 42.81
N LEU A 480 19.39 -1.47 42.16
CA LEU A 480 20.05 -0.31 42.80
C LEU A 480 19.11 0.89 43.00
N GLU A 481 17.90 0.89 42.41
CA GLU A 481 16.94 2.02 42.45
C GLU A 481 15.85 1.91 43.54
N ASP A 482 16.12 1.16 44.62
CA ASP A 482 15.30 0.90 45.84
C ASP A 482 14.21 -0.19 45.75
N ASP A 483 14.31 -1.15 46.70
CA ASP A 483 13.25 -1.96 47.35
C ASP A 483 11.96 -2.27 46.56
N LEU A 484 12.05 -2.68 45.30
CA LEU A 484 10.90 -3.27 44.60
C LEU A 484 10.76 -4.74 44.97
N ASP A 485 9.76 -4.99 45.81
CA ASP A 485 9.22 -6.31 46.14
C ASP A 485 9.13 -7.19 44.88
N ILE A 486 9.77 -8.35 44.92
CA ILE A 486 9.86 -9.34 43.82
C ILE A 486 8.49 -10.04 43.61
N SER A 487 7.38 -9.45 44.07
CA SER A 487 6.07 -9.80 43.58
C SER A 487 5.90 -9.16 42.19
N LEU A 488 6.23 -9.93 41.16
CA LEU A 488 5.80 -9.75 39.76
C LEU A 488 4.36 -9.20 39.71
N GLY A 489 4.21 -7.88 39.64
CA GLY A 489 2.88 -7.32 39.87
C GLY A 489 2.73 -5.81 39.83
N SER A 490 3.67 -5.00 39.34
CA SER A 490 3.35 -3.60 39.01
C SER A 490 4.49 -2.89 38.28
N HIS A 491 4.19 -2.39 37.09
CA HIS A 491 4.94 -1.37 36.33
C HIS A 491 6.18 -1.81 35.55
N THR A 492 6.05 -2.86 34.75
CA THR A 492 6.39 -2.71 33.32
C THR A 492 5.07 -2.81 32.59
N SER A 493 4.75 -1.82 31.76
CA SER A 493 3.54 -1.80 30.94
C SER A 493 3.60 -2.93 29.90
N VAL A 494 3.33 -4.14 30.39
CA VAL A 494 2.87 -5.29 29.63
C VAL A 494 1.45 -4.96 29.19
N ASN A 495 1.33 -4.23 28.08
CA ASN A 495 0.08 -4.16 27.34
C ASN A 495 0.15 -5.19 26.21
N MET A 496 -0.52 -6.33 26.46
CA MET A 496 -0.95 -7.31 25.44
C MET A 496 -1.87 -6.67 24.40
#